data_AF-A0A3Q0IYJ9-F1
#
_entry.id   AF-A0A3Q0IYJ9-F1
#
_cell.length_a   1.000
_cell.length_b   1.000
_cell.length_c   1.000
_cell.angle_alpha   90.00
_cell.angle_beta   90.00
_cell.angle_gamma   90.00
#
_symmetry.space_group_name_H-M   'P 1'
#
loop_
_entity.id
_entity.type
_entity.pdbx_description
1 polymer ?
#
loop_
_entity_poly.entity_id
_entity_poly.type
_entity_poly.pdbx_seq_one_letter_code
_entity_poly.pdbx_strand_id
1 'polypeptide(L)'
;MWCYVTGSVTGVKNILHPIALARLVMEKTPHGILSGDGANEFGRRMGLPQIPDSELITENAKHALEKFLCEGQDPNVTEIGGGGVGTVGAVAVDARGHMVSCTSTGGITGKMKGRVGDTPIPGSGGYCDDNIASVSTTGHGDSILRYCVAHRILHYIEQGS
;
A
#
# COMPACT_ATOMS: atom_id res chain seq x y z
N MET A 1 -11.86 12.66 18.15
CA MET A 1 -11.68 13.44 16.91
C MET A 1 -10.61 12.73 16.10
N TRP A 2 -11.01 11.94 15.10
CA TRP A 2 -10.13 11.06 14.29
C TRP A 2 -9.68 11.73 12.97
N CYS A 3 -9.82 13.05 12.83
CA CYS A 3 -9.79 13.72 11.52
C CYS A 3 -8.43 13.82 10.81
N TYR A 4 -7.30 13.33 11.35
CA TYR A 4 -5.98 13.54 10.72
C TYR A 4 -4.96 12.41 10.91
N VAL A 5 -5.40 11.19 11.23
CA VAL A 5 -4.46 10.10 11.49
C VAL A 5 -4.18 9.30 10.21
N THR A 6 -2.91 8.98 10.01
CA THR A 6 -2.46 8.11 8.94
C THR A 6 -1.28 7.29 9.42
N GLY A 7 -1.09 6.12 8.84
CA GLY A 7 0.06 5.29 9.09
C GLY A 7 0.37 4.47 7.86
N SER A 8 1.63 4.50 7.46
CA SER A 8 2.13 3.80 6.28
C SER A 8 3.49 3.20 6.56
N VAL A 9 3.80 2.13 5.82
CA VAL A 9 5.12 1.54 5.80
C VAL A 9 5.60 1.23 4.39
N THR A 10 6.91 1.36 4.16
CA THR A 10 7.52 1.08 2.86
C THR A 10 8.75 0.21 3.03
N GLY A 11 9.07 -0.60 2.02
CA GLY A 11 10.30 -1.40 2.02
C GLY A 11 10.40 -2.46 3.13
N VAL A 12 9.28 -2.82 3.76
CA VAL A 12 9.27 -3.81 4.86
C VAL A 12 9.41 -5.23 4.34
N LYS A 13 10.05 -6.08 5.16
CA LYS A 13 10.27 -7.52 4.89
C LYS A 13 9.80 -8.35 6.08
N ASN A 14 9.75 -9.68 5.96
CA ASN A 14 9.52 -10.59 7.09
C ASN A 14 8.25 -10.35 7.93
N ILE A 15 7.27 -9.58 7.45
CA ILE A 15 6.05 -9.23 8.18
C ILE A 15 4.86 -9.70 7.34
N LEU A 16 4.09 -10.65 7.90
CA LEU A 16 2.95 -11.27 7.21
C LEU A 16 1.85 -10.27 6.85
N HIS A 17 1.62 -9.27 7.71
CA HIS A 17 0.55 -8.29 7.55
C HIS A 17 1.11 -6.86 7.62
N PRO A 18 1.65 -6.31 6.51
CA PRO A 18 2.14 -4.94 6.47
C PRO A 18 1.10 -3.90 6.91
N ILE A 19 -0.19 -4.15 6.66
CA ILE A 19 -1.27 -3.26 7.08
C ILE A 19 -1.41 -3.18 8.62
N ALA A 20 -1.10 -4.26 9.34
CA ALA A 20 -1.09 -4.24 10.80
C ALA A 20 0.05 -3.36 11.34
N LEU A 21 1.21 -3.39 10.69
CA LEU A 21 2.33 -2.49 11.02
C LEU A 21 1.98 -1.03 10.72
N ALA A 22 1.37 -0.75 9.56
CA ALA A 22 0.90 0.58 9.20
C ALA A 22 -0.08 1.14 10.24
N ARG A 23 -1.01 0.31 10.74
CA ARG A 23 -1.92 0.67 11.84
C ARG A 23 -1.18 0.98 13.14
N LEU A 24 -0.14 0.21 13.48
CA LEU A 24 0.68 0.50 14.67
C LEU A 24 1.44 1.82 14.53
N VAL A 25 1.92 2.17 13.32
CA VAL A 25 2.53 3.49 13.05
C VAL A 25 1.54 4.60 13.38
N MET A 26 0.31 4.48 12.87
CA MET A 26 -0.78 5.44 13.10
C MET A 26 -1.14 5.58 14.60
N GLU A 27 -1.24 4.47 15.33
CA GLU A 27 -1.75 4.47 16.71
C GLU A 27 -0.68 4.69 17.78
N LYS A 28 0.59 4.40 17.49
CA LYS A 28 1.68 4.34 18.50
C LYS A 28 2.82 5.30 18.24
N THR A 29 2.76 6.11 17.19
CA THR A 29 3.80 7.09 16.86
C THR A 29 3.18 8.42 16.45
N PRO A 30 3.93 9.54 16.53
CA PRO A 30 3.51 10.81 15.95
C PRO A 30 3.84 10.92 14.45
N HIS A 31 4.29 9.84 13.80
CA HIS A 31 4.77 9.85 12.41
C HIS A 31 3.76 9.20 11.47
N GLY A 32 3.66 9.72 10.24
CA GLY A 32 2.75 9.15 9.24
C GLY A 32 3.33 7.98 8.44
N ILE A 33 4.65 7.92 8.24
CA ILE A 33 5.30 6.92 7.39
C ILE A 33 6.62 6.46 8.02
N LEU A 34 6.82 5.15 8.13
CA LEU A 34 8.12 4.54 8.42
C LEU A 34 8.63 3.73 7.22
N SER A 35 9.94 3.57 7.08
CA SER A 35 10.55 2.91 5.91
C SER A 35 11.63 1.91 6.31
N GLY A 36 11.73 0.83 5.51
CA GLY A 36 12.80 -0.15 5.52
C GLY A 36 13.06 -0.74 6.90
N ASP A 37 14.34 -0.88 7.23
CA ASP A 37 14.79 -1.53 8.46
C ASP A 37 14.25 -0.86 9.73
N GLY A 38 14.06 0.46 9.72
CA GLY A 38 13.45 1.19 10.84
C GLY A 38 11.98 0.82 11.07
N ALA A 39 11.21 0.61 9.99
CA ALA A 39 9.83 0.13 10.10
C ALA A 39 9.77 -1.33 10.60
N ASN A 40 10.68 -2.18 10.13
CA ASN A 40 10.84 -3.55 10.61
C ASN A 40 11.20 -3.62 12.10
N GLU A 41 12.17 -2.82 12.54
CA GLU A 41 12.57 -2.73 13.94
C GLU A 41 11.42 -2.25 14.82
N PHE A 42 10.69 -1.22 14.36
CA PHE A 42 9.51 -0.73 15.04
C PHE A 42 8.45 -1.85 15.19
N GLY A 43 8.17 -2.60 14.12
CA GLY A 43 7.26 -3.74 14.17
C GLY A 43 7.67 -4.80 15.21
N ARG A 44 8.95 -5.15 15.24
CA ARG A 44 9.52 -6.07 16.25
C ARG A 44 9.34 -5.53 17.67
N ARG A 45 9.62 -4.24 17.90
CA ARG A 45 9.44 -3.60 19.22
C ARG A 45 7.98 -3.57 19.67
N MET A 46 7.04 -3.49 18.73
CA MET A 46 5.60 -3.57 19.01
C MET A 46 5.07 -5.01 19.13
N GLY A 47 5.93 -6.02 19.00
CA GLY A 47 5.57 -7.43 19.16
C GLY A 47 4.91 -8.07 17.93
N LEU A 48 5.05 -7.49 16.73
CA LEU A 48 4.58 -8.15 15.51
C LEU A 48 5.43 -9.39 15.19
N PRO A 49 4.80 -10.55 14.92
CA PRO A 49 5.51 -11.75 14.50
C PRO A 49 6.37 -11.49 13.27
N GLN A 50 7.62 -11.98 13.30
CA GLN A 50 8.50 -12.00 12.14
C GLN A 50 8.48 -13.40 11.55
N ILE A 51 8.33 -13.49 10.24
CA ILE A 51 8.36 -14.76 9.51
C ILE A 51 9.56 -14.78 8.53
N PRO A 52 10.15 -15.95 8.27
CA PRO A 52 11.13 -16.12 7.22
C PRO A 52 10.62 -15.59 5.87
N ASP A 53 11.48 -14.95 5.07
CA ASP A 53 11.10 -14.44 3.74
C ASP A 53 10.55 -15.55 2.83
N SER A 54 11.02 -16.79 3.00
CA SER A 54 10.55 -17.95 2.27
C SER A 54 9.04 -18.22 2.43
N GLU A 55 8.43 -17.81 3.55
CA GLU A 55 6.99 -17.96 3.76
C GLU A 55 6.16 -16.95 2.95
N LEU A 56 6.75 -15.83 2.56
CA LEU A 56 6.11 -14.80 1.74
C LEU A 56 6.30 -15.03 0.23
N ILE A 57 7.27 -15.87 -0.15
CA ILE A 57 7.62 -16.13 -1.54
C ILE A 57 6.88 -17.37 -2.03
N THR A 58 5.99 -17.18 -2.99
CA THR A 58 5.26 -18.28 -3.64
C THR A 58 5.97 -18.72 -4.93
N GLU A 59 5.74 -19.97 -5.36
CA GLU A 59 6.27 -20.46 -6.65
C GLU A 59 5.77 -19.63 -7.83
N ASN A 60 4.52 -19.15 -7.80
CA ASN A 60 3.99 -18.26 -8.82
C ASN A 60 4.78 -16.94 -8.90
N ALA A 61 5.16 -16.36 -7.76
CA ALA A 61 5.97 -15.13 -7.73
C ALA A 61 7.39 -15.36 -8.27
N LYS A 62 7.99 -16.53 -8.00
CA LYS A 62 9.30 -16.91 -8.56
C LYS A 62 9.22 -17.03 -10.09
N HIS A 63 8.25 -17.78 -10.60
CA HIS A 63 8.06 -17.94 -12.03
C HIS A 63 7.76 -16.61 -12.74
N ALA A 64 6.97 -15.72 -12.13
CA ALA A 64 6.73 -14.38 -12.67
C ALA A 64 8.03 -13.58 -12.81
N LEU A 65 8.89 -13.62 -11.79
CA LEU A 65 10.20 -12.97 -11.83
C LEU A 65 11.14 -13.60 -12.87
N GLU A 66 11.20 -14.93 -12.94
CA GLU A 66 12.02 -15.64 -13.94
C GLU A 66 11.59 -15.28 -15.37
N LYS A 67 10.28 -15.31 -15.64
CA LYS A 67 9.73 -14.90 -16.94
C LYS A 67 10.09 -13.47 -17.28
N PHE A 68 9.94 -12.55 -16.33
CA PHE A 68 10.33 -11.14 -16.50
C PHE A 68 11.81 -11.00 -16.89
N LEU A 69 12.70 -11.75 -16.22
CA LEU A 69 14.14 -11.72 -16.48
C LEU A 69 14.52 -12.33 -17.84
N CYS A 70 13.86 -13.41 -18.25
CA CYS A 70 14.13 -14.07 -19.53
C CYS A 70 13.60 -13.28 -20.74
N GLU A 71 12.41 -12.67 -20.61
CA GLU A 71 11.75 -11.96 -21.71
C GLU A 71 12.17 -10.48 -21.83
N GLY A 72 12.92 -9.95 -20.86
CA GLY A 72 13.36 -8.55 -20.86
C GLY A 72 12.19 -7.56 -20.83
N GLN A 73 11.12 -7.90 -20.11
CA GLN A 73 9.89 -7.10 -20.09
C GLN A 73 10.11 -5.73 -19.44
N ASP A 74 9.31 -4.75 -19.87
CA ASP A 74 9.30 -3.42 -19.28
C ASP A 74 8.65 -3.49 -17.87
N PRO A 75 9.34 -3.07 -16.79
CA PRO A 75 8.78 -3.06 -15.44
C PRO A 75 7.57 -2.12 -15.29
N ASN A 76 7.30 -1.23 -16.25
CA ASN A 76 6.11 -0.38 -16.24
C ASN A 76 4.81 -1.14 -16.58
N VAL A 77 4.88 -2.40 -17.02
CA VAL A 77 3.70 -3.23 -17.27
C VAL A 77 3.20 -3.82 -15.96
N THR A 78 1.97 -3.46 -15.56
CA THR A 78 1.35 -4.05 -14.37
C THR A 78 0.68 -5.39 -14.68
N GLU A 79 0.68 -6.31 -13.72
CA GLU A 79 0.01 -7.62 -13.84
C GLU A 79 -1.54 -7.55 -13.82
N ILE A 80 -2.09 -6.34 -13.70
CA ILE A 80 -3.53 -6.08 -13.64
C ILE A 80 -4.17 -6.38 -15.01
N GLY A 81 -5.12 -7.30 -15.03
CA GLY A 81 -5.83 -7.75 -16.24
C GLY A 81 -5.27 -9.03 -16.88
N GLY A 82 -4.11 -9.53 -16.42
CA GLY A 82 -3.48 -10.76 -16.92
C GLY A 82 -3.61 -11.99 -16.02
N GLY A 83 -4.40 -11.90 -14.94
CA GLY A 83 -4.54 -12.98 -13.94
C GLY A 83 -3.45 -13.04 -12.87
N GLY A 84 -2.58 -12.03 -12.76
CA GLY A 84 -1.59 -11.90 -11.69
C GLY A 84 -2.16 -11.35 -10.38
N VAL A 85 -1.43 -11.56 -9.28
CA VAL A 85 -1.82 -11.09 -7.94
C VAL A 85 -1.39 -9.62 -7.78
N GLY A 86 -2.36 -8.72 -7.58
CA GLY A 86 -2.12 -7.27 -7.57
C GLY A 86 -2.22 -6.61 -6.19
N THR A 87 -2.08 -5.29 -6.17
CA THR A 87 -2.42 -4.45 -5.01
C THR A 87 -3.86 -4.71 -4.58
N VAL A 88 -4.07 -4.84 -3.27
CA VAL A 88 -5.40 -4.98 -2.65
C VAL A 88 -5.69 -3.77 -1.78
N GLY A 89 -6.97 -3.47 -1.62
CA GLY A 89 -7.40 -2.46 -0.67
C GLY A 89 -8.89 -2.53 -0.37
N ALA A 90 -9.30 -1.80 0.64
CA ALA A 90 -10.67 -1.76 1.13
C ALA A 90 -10.99 -0.38 1.69
N VAL A 91 -12.26 0.01 1.56
CA VAL A 91 -12.85 1.18 2.20
C VAL A 91 -14.07 0.72 3.00
N ALA A 92 -14.32 1.35 4.14
CA ALA A 92 -15.47 1.02 4.98
C ALA A 92 -16.00 2.26 5.69
N VAL A 93 -17.28 2.19 6.08
CA VAL A 93 -17.96 3.20 6.90
C VAL A 93 -18.61 2.52 8.10
N ASP A 94 -18.42 3.08 9.29
CA ASP A 94 -19.06 2.59 10.52
C ASP A 94 -20.46 3.18 10.73
N ALA A 95 -21.22 2.65 11.70
CA ALA A 95 -22.58 3.11 11.99
C ALA A 95 -22.67 4.57 12.50
N ARG A 96 -21.55 5.21 12.82
CA ARG A 96 -21.47 6.62 13.24
C ARG A 96 -21.04 7.53 12.09
N GLY A 97 -20.81 6.97 10.89
CA GLY A 97 -20.35 7.70 9.72
C GLY A 97 -18.84 7.88 9.63
N HIS A 98 -18.04 7.23 10.49
CA HIS A 98 -16.59 7.28 10.34
C HIS A 98 -16.15 6.37 9.20
N MET A 99 -15.30 6.90 8.33
CA MET A 99 -14.77 6.20 7.18
C MET A 99 -13.31 5.82 7.38
N VAL A 100 -12.89 4.74 6.71
CA VAL A 100 -11.50 4.29 6.68
C VAL A 100 -11.14 3.78 5.29
N SER A 101 -9.88 3.97 4.91
CA SER A 101 -9.27 3.37 3.71
C SER A 101 -8.00 2.62 4.10
N CYS A 102 -7.76 1.47 3.49
CA CYS A 102 -6.52 0.72 3.64
C CYS A 102 -6.10 0.08 2.31
N THR A 103 -4.82 0.17 1.98
CA THR A 103 -4.24 -0.36 0.75
C THR A 103 -2.92 -1.09 1.08
N SER A 104 -2.68 -2.24 0.45
CA SER A 104 -1.45 -3.04 0.65
C SER A 104 -0.99 -3.68 -0.66
N THR A 105 0.32 -3.72 -0.88
CA THR A 105 0.90 -4.24 -2.13
C THR A 105 2.30 -4.84 -1.94
N GLY A 106 2.62 -5.84 -2.76
CA GLY A 106 4.00 -6.28 -3.00
C GLY A 106 4.74 -5.40 -4.01
N GLY A 107 4.05 -4.50 -4.70
CA GLY A 107 4.58 -3.69 -5.80
C GLY A 107 4.43 -4.39 -7.14
N ILE A 108 5.39 -4.14 -8.05
CA ILE A 108 5.44 -4.71 -9.40
C ILE A 108 6.60 -5.70 -9.50
N THR A 109 6.45 -6.72 -10.32
CA THR A 109 7.53 -7.67 -10.67
C THR A 109 8.66 -6.92 -11.37
N GLY A 110 9.91 -7.31 -11.09
CA GLY A 110 11.10 -6.66 -11.69
C GLY A 110 11.43 -5.27 -11.14
N LYS A 111 10.72 -4.78 -10.10
CA LYS A 111 11.00 -3.47 -9.50
C LYS A 111 12.46 -3.34 -9.03
N MET A 112 13.02 -2.14 -9.16
CA MET A 112 14.29 -1.80 -8.51
C MET A 112 14.17 -1.96 -6.98
N LYS A 113 15.27 -2.38 -6.34
CA LYS A 113 15.35 -2.39 -4.87
C LYS A 113 15.10 -0.98 -4.35
N GLY A 114 14.22 -0.86 -3.35
CA GLY A 114 13.82 0.42 -2.78
C GLY A 114 12.72 1.16 -3.56
N ARG A 115 12.21 0.63 -4.68
CA ARG A 115 11.05 1.23 -5.38
C ARG A 115 9.82 1.23 -4.47
N VAL A 116 9.25 2.41 -4.27
CA VAL A 116 8.00 2.64 -3.54
C VAL A 116 6.92 3.08 -4.54
N GLY A 117 5.75 2.42 -4.49
CA GLY A 117 4.60 2.79 -5.31
C GLY A 117 3.67 3.81 -4.64
N ASP A 118 2.45 3.90 -5.15
CA ASP A 118 1.38 4.76 -4.63
C ASP A 118 0.84 4.33 -3.26
N THR A 119 0.76 3.03 -3.01
CA THR A 119 0.08 2.42 -1.86
C THR A 119 0.37 3.08 -0.50
N PRO A 120 1.63 3.33 -0.10
CA PRO A 120 1.91 3.91 1.21
C PRO A 120 1.83 5.44 1.24
N ILE A 121 1.51 6.10 0.11
CA ILE A 121 1.48 7.55 0.00
C ILE A 121 0.02 8.03 0.16
N PRO A 122 -0.33 8.72 1.26
CA PRO A 122 -1.66 9.27 1.45
C PRO A 122 -2.01 10.23 0.32
N GLY A 123 -3.21 10.07 -0.25
CA GLY A 123 -3.67 10.86 -1.39
C GLY A 123 -3.33 10.25 -2.75
N SER A 124 -2.43 9.27 -2.80
CA SER A 124 -2.19 8.46 -3.99
C SER A 124 -2.85 7.10 -3.87
N GLY A 125 -2.31 6.21 -3.02
CA GLY A 125 -2.75 4.83 -2.87
C GLY A 125 -4.07 4.65 -2.13
N GLY A 126 -4.38 5.61 -1.26
CA GLY A 126 -5.61 5.67 -0.49
C GLY A 126 -5.75 7.02 0.19
N TYR A 127 -6.98 7.45 0.38
CA TYR A 127 -7.30 8.68 1.09
C TYR A 127 -8.70 8.61 1.67
N CYS A 128 -8.91 9.25 2.81
CA CYS A 128 -10.17 9.17 3.52
C CYS A 128 -10.41 10.49 4.27
N ASP A 129 -11.58 11.07 4.05
CA ASP A 129 -12.09 12.21 4.81
C ASP A 129 -13.56 11.94 5.13
N ASP A 130 -13.87 11.87 6.43
CA ASP A 130 -15.22 11.62 6.96
C ASP A 130 -16.29 12.57 6.39
N ASN A 131 -15.90 13.76 5.93
CA ASN A 131 -16.83 14.76 5.40
C ASN A 131 -17.03 14.65 3.87
N ILE A 132 -16.19 13.87 3.17
CA ILE A 132 -16.16 13.83 1.71
C ILE A 132 -16.38 12.40 1.21
N ALA A 133 -15.34 11.55 1.29
CA ALA A 133 -15.37 10.17 0.83
C ALA A 133 -14.14 9.38 1.30
N SER A 134 -14.15 8.08 1.02
CA SER A 134 -13.03 7.16 1.23
C SER A 134 -12.68 6.43 -0.06
N VAL A 135 -11.39 6.40 -0.41
CA VAL A 135 -10.88 5.84 -1.66
C VAL A 135 -9.66 4.98 -1.40
N SER A 136 -9.59 3.85 -2.11
CA SER A 136 -8.41 2.98 -2.22
C SER A 136 -8.16 2.69 -3.69
N THR A 137 -6.91 2.79 -4.15
CA THR A 137 -6.55 2.62 -5.56
C THR A 137 -5.73 1.37 -5.81
N THR A 138 -5.81 0.88 -7.05
CA THR A 138 -4.95 -0.19 -7.58
C THR A 138 -4.69 0.12 -9.06
N GLY A 139 -3.55 -0.30 -9.60
CA GLY A 139 -3.13 0.11 -10.93
C GLY A 139 -1.62 0.19 -11.10
N HIS A 140 -1.20 0.96 -12.10
CA HIS A 140 0.19 1.34 -12.27
C HIS A 140 0.57 2.39 -11.23
N GLY A 141 1.29 1.94 -10.19
CA GLY A 141 1.56 2.74 -9.02
C GLY A 141 2.28 4.06 -9.30
N ASP A 142 3.19 4.11 -10.27
CA ASP A 142 3.87 5.36 -10.63
C ASP A 142 2.92 6.37 -11.33
N SER A 143 1.94 5.90 -12.08
CA SER A 143 0.88 6.78 -12.63
C SER A 143 -0.04 7.28 -11.52
N ILE A 144 -0.49 6.39 -10.63
CA ILE A 144 -1.36 6.74 -9.50
C ILE A 144 -0.69 7.79 -8.59
N LEU A 145 0.61 7.58 -8.31
CA LEU A 145 1.45 8.49 -7.54
C LEU A 145 1.52 9.87 -8.19
N ARG A 146 1.88 9.95 -9.48
CA ARG A 146 2.05 11.22 -10.21
C ARG A 146 0.79 12.09 -10.24
N TYR A 147 -0.39 11.47 -10.26
CA TYR A 147 -1.67 12.17 -10.38
C TYR A 147 -2.43 12.33 -9.06
N CYS A 148 -1.89 11.86 -7.93
CA CYS A 148 -2.55 11.88 -6.63
C CYS A 148 -4.01 11.39 -6.72
N VAL A 149 -4.20 10.24 -7.36
CA VAL A 149 -5.53 9.80 -7.84
C VAL A 149 -6.57 9.75 -6.72
N ALA A 150 -6.25 9.18 -5.56
CA ALA A 150 -7.20 9.09 -4.46
C ALA A 150 -7.65 10.48 -3.97
N HIS A 151 -6.73 11.40 -3.71
CA HIS A 151 -7.06 12.77 -3.30
C HIS A 151 -7.84 13.51 -4.39
N ARG A 152 -7.45 13.33 -5.67
CA ARG A 152 -8.12 13.97 -6.80
C ARG A 152 -9.57 13.50 -6.93
N ILE A 153 -9.85 12.22 -6.67
CA ILE A 153 -11.24 11.70 -6.63
C ILE A 153 -12.03 12.39 -5.53
N LEU A 154 -11.50 12.50 -4.30
CA LEU A 154 -12.18 13.21 -3.21
C LEU A 154 -12.47 14.67 -3.59
N HIS A 155 -11.50 15.34 -4.22
CA HIS A 155 -11.66 16.72 -4.67
C HIS A 155 -12.80 16.90 -5.68
N TYR A 156 -12.96 15.97 -6.64
CA TYR A 156 -14.09 16.02 -7.56
C TYR A 156 -15.43 15.74 -6.87
N ILE A 157 -15.47 14.79 -5.92
CA ILE A 157 -16.65 14.53 -5.11
C ILE A 157 -17.06 15.77 -4.30
N GLU A 158 -16.09 16.45 -3.68
CA GLU A 158 -16.32 17.69 -2.92
C GLU A 158 -16.91 18.81 -3.80
N GLN A 159 -16.52 18.86 -5.08
CA GLN A 159 -17.05 19.80 -6.06
C GLN A 159 -18.39 19.36 -6.69
N GLY A 160 -18.85 18.14 -6.41
CA GLY A 160 -20.05 17.57 -7.03
C GLY A 160 -19.91 17.30 -8.53
N SER A 161 -18.68 17.03 -9.01
CA SER A 161 -18.34 16.76 -10.42
C SER A 161 -18.02 15.30 -10.69
#